data_AF-A0A7Y7I2A8-F1
#
_entry.id   AF-A0A7Y7I2A8-F1
#
_cell.length_a   1.000
_cell.length_b   1.000
_cell.length_c   1.000
_cell.angle_alpha   90.00
_cell.angle_beta   90.00
_cell.angle_gamma   90.00
#
_symmetry.space_group_name_H-M   'P 1'
#
loop_
_entity.id
_entity.type
_entity.pdbx_description
1 polymer ?
#
loop_
_entity_poly.entity_id
_entity_poly.type
_entity_poly.pdbx_seq_one_letter_code
_entity_poly.pdbx_strand_id
1 'polypeptide(L)'
;MARIEWVKARLENWAMWKARGEAGGLGWSSQSAFLNEPAGGYRQSRIPIDEVDASVTDQAVESLKDARPSLYQVLQCVHARGIGVKATARALECSESNVKALLDAADRELGVWFTERAARQAAARDALRGGFTT
;
A
#
# COMPACT_ATOMS: atom_id res chain seq x y z
N MET A 1 18.42 11.53 2.29
CA MET A 1 17.29 10.58 2.42
C MET A 1 16.39 10.79 1.22
N ALA A 2 16.67 10.09 0.11
CA ALA A 2 15.85 10.20 -1.11
C ALA A 2 14.81 9.09 -1.04
N ARG A 3 13.62 9.43 -0.55
CA ARG A 3 12.46 8.53 -0.57
C ARG A 3 12.07 8.31 -2.03
N ILE A 4 11.63 7.11 -2.37
CA ILE A 4 11.18 6.83 -3.73
C ILE A 4 9.78 7.42 -3.86
N GLU A 5 9.67 8.61 -4.45
CA GLU A 5 8.44 9.42 -4.44
C GLU A 5 7.21 8.66 -4.98
N TRP A 6 7.39 7.83 -6.01
CA TRP A 6 6.29 7.04 -6.55
C TRP A 6 5.85 5.89 -5.60
N VAL A 7 6.77 5.32 -4.81
CA VAL A 7 6.43 4.30 -3.79
C VAL A 7 5.69 4.97 -2.64
N LYS A 8 6.15 6.15 -2.23
CA LYS A 8 5.49 6.95 -1.19
C LYS A 8 4.04 7.28 -1.57
N ALA A 9 3.81 7.77 -2.81
CA ALA A 9 2.45 8.06 -3.29
C ALA A 9 1.55 6.82 -3.27
N ARG A 10 2.09 5.64 -3.62
CA ARG A 10 1.38 4.36 -3.52
C ARG A 10 1.05 3.97 -2.09
N LEU A 11 2.01 4.11 -1.16
CA LEU A 11 1.79 3.84 0.26
C LEU A 11 0.76 4.78 0.88
N GLU A 12 0.72 6.04 0.46
CA GLU A 12 -0.32 7.00 0.88
C GLU A 12 -1.70 6.59 0.35
N ASN A 13 -1.80 6.18 -0.93
CA ASN A 13 -3.03 5.65 -1.51
C ASN A 13 -3.50 4.37 -0.80
N TRP A 14 -2.58 3.46 -0.51
CA TRP A 14 -2.86 2.24 0.26
C TRP A 14 -3.30 2.56 1.69
N ALA A 15 -2.66 3.51 2.38
CA ALA A 15 -3.08 3.94 3.72
C ALA A 15 -4.54 4.44 3.73
N MET A 16 -4.88 5.29 2.74
CA MET A 16 -6.26 5.78 2.57
C MET A 16 -7.23 4.64 2.24
N TRP A 17 -6.81 3.65 1.46
CA TRP A 17 -7.60 2.46 1.14
C TRP A 17 -7.85 1.59 2.38
N LYS A 18 -6.83 1.33 3.20
CA LYS A 18 -6.95 0.58 4.47
C LYS A 18 -7.88 1.30 5.45
N ALA A 19 -7.71 2.61 5.62
CA ALA A 19 -8.59 3.40 6.47
C ALA A 19 -10.06 3.35 6.01
N ARG A 20 -10.31 3.34 4.68
CA ARG A 20 -11.66 3.14 4.12
C ARG A 20 -12.19 1.72 4.35
N GLY A 21 -11.33 0.70 4.24
CA GLY A 21 -11.68 -0.70 4.50
C GLY A 21 -12.02 -0.96 5.98
N GLU A 22 -11.30 -0.32 6.91
CA GLU A 22 -11.59 -0.40 8.35
C GLU A 22 -12.83 0.42 8.75
N ALA A 23 -13.03 1.61 8.15
CA ALA A 23 -14.26 2.39 8.31
C ALA A 23 -15.49 1.74 7.66
N GLY A 24 -15.29 0.74 6.80
CA GLY A 24 -16.31 -0.04 6.10
C GLY A 24 -16.51 -1.45 6.65
N GLY A 25 -16.14 -1.70 7.92
CA GLY A 25 -16.46 -2.88 8.74
C GLY A 25 -16.83 -4.18 7.99
N LEU A 26 -15.89 -5.13 7.91
CA LEU A 26 -16.12 -6.55 7.61
C LEU A 26 -17.05 -6.83 6.41
N GLY A 27 -16.57 -6.60 5.20
CA GLY A 27 -17.28 -7.12 4.03
C GLY A 27 -16.59 -6.74 2.75
N TRP A 28 -16.29 -7.76 1.95
CA TRP A 28 -16.07 -7.62 0.51
C TRP A 28 -17.06 -6.58 -0.05
N SER A 29 -16.58 -5.45 -0.57
CA SER A 29 -17.45 -4.51 -1.29
C SER A 29 -17.79 -5.12 -2.66
N SER A 30 -18.62 -6.16 -2.65
CA SER A 30 -19.24 -6.72 -3.85
C SER A 30 -20.56 -6.03 -4.21
N GLN A 31 -20.89 -4.89 -3.59
CA GLN A 31 -22.11 -4.15 -3.92
C GLN A 31 -21.82 -2.68 -4.20
N SER A 32 -21.94 -2.35 -5.49
CA SER A 32 -22.51 -1.11 -6.04
C SER A 32 -22.26 0.17 -5.26
N ALA A 33 -21.31 0.97 -5.74
CA ALA A 33 -20.97 2.33 -5.27
C ALA A 33 -22.11 3.37 -5.36
N PHE A 34 -23.36 2.97 -5.65
CA PHE A 34 -24.49 3.87 -5.96
C PHE A 34 -25.58 3.94 -4.89
N LEU A 35 -25.47 3.24 -3.76
CA LEU A 35 -26.61 3.08 -2.83
C LEU A 35 -26.39 3.60 -1.40
N ASN A 36 -25.43 4.51 -1.19
CA ASN A 36 -25.26 5.15 0.12
C ASN A 36 -24.94 6.64 -0.03
N GLU A 37 -25.95 7.43 -0.40
CA GLU A 37 -25.90 8.89 -0.30
C GLU A 37 -26.72 9.35 0.91
N PRO A 38 -26.08 9.76 2.03
CA PRO A 38 -26.75 10.57 3.02
C PRO A 38 -26.83 12.01 2.50
N ALA A 39 -28.05 12.54 2.44
CA ALA A 39 -28.31 13.93 2.11
C ALA A 39 -27.74 14.86 3.19
N GLY A 40 -26.64 15.55 2.88
CA GLY A 40 -26.23 16.76 3.58
C GLY A 40 -24.82 16.71 4.18
N GLY A 41 -23.96 17.62 3.71
CA GLY A 41 -22.74 18.02 4.42
C GLY A 41 -21.45 17.70 3.68
N TYR A 42 -20.82 18.75 3.12
CA TYR A 42 -19.45 18.79 2.63
C TYR A 42 -19.08 17.74 1.56
N ARG A 43 -19.17 18.15 0.29
CA ARG A 43 -18.55 17.43 -0.83
C ARG A 43 -17.03 17.44 -0.67
N GLN A 44 -16.48 16.60 0.20
CA GLN A 44 -15.09 16.18 0.06
C GLN A 44 -15.05 15.41 -1.25
N SER A 45 -14.48 16.02 -2.29
CA SER A 45 -14.18 15.34 -3.55
C SER A 45 -13.43 14.05 -3.20
N ARG A 46 -14.14 12.93 -3.25
CA ARG A 46 -13.60 11.63 -2.84
C ARG A 46 -12.50 11.30 -3.84
N ILE A 47 -11.23 11.47 -3.44
CA ILE A 47 -10.09 11.15 -4.30
C ILE A 47 -10.30 9.70 -4.75
N PRO A 48 -10.43 9.45 -6.08
CA PRO A 48 -10.54 8.11 -6.61
C PRO A 48 -9.28 7.34 -6.19
N ILE A 49 -9.47 6.26 -5.44
CA ILE A 49 -8.38 5.34 -5.14
C ILE A 49 -8.48 4.24 -6.17
N ASP A 50 -7.38 3.96 -6.86
CA ASP A 50 -7.26 2.77 -7.68
C ASP A 50 -7.23 1.54 -6.74
N GLU A 51 -8.35 0.84 -6.63
CA GLU A 51 -8.49 -0.33 -5.77
C GLU A 51 -7.58 -1.50 -6.20
N VAL A 52 -7.26 -1.58 -7.49
CA VAL A 52 -6.33 -2.59 -8.02
C VAL A 52 -4.92 -2.25 -7.56
N ASP A 53 -4.48 -1.00 -7.71
CA ASP A 53 -3.14 -0.58 -7.28
C ASP A 53 -2.98 -0.68 -5.74
N ALA A 54 -4.03 -0.33 -4.99
CA ALA A 54 -4.06 -0.44 -3.54
C ALA A 54 -4.00 -1.90 -3.07
N SER A 55 -4.76 -2.81 -3.68
CA SER A 55 -4.71 -4.25 -3.36
C SER A 55 -3.37 -4.90 -3.74
N VAL A 56 -2.76 -4.48 -4.85
CA VAL A 56 -1.41 -4.92 -5.23
C VAL A 56 -0.36 -4.43 -4.23
N THR A 57 -0.51 -3.19 -3.74
CA THR A 57 0.34 -2.64 -2.69
C THR A 57 0.16 -3.40 -1.36
N ASP A 58 -1.07 -3.77 -1.00
CA ASP A 58 -1.36 -4.60 0.17
C ASP A 58 -0.66 -5.97 0.08
N GLN A 59 -0.71 -6.63 -1.10
CA GLN A 59 0.03 -7.88 -1.33
C GLN A 59 1.55 -7.70 -1.15
N ALA A 60 2.09 -6.59 -1.63
CA ALA A 60 3.52 -6.28 -1.46
C ALA A 60 3.87 -6.12 0.03
N VAL A 61 3.06 -5.37 0.77
CA VAL A 61 3.24 -5.16 2.21
C VAL A 61 3.08 -6.46 3.00
N GLU A 62 2.06 -7.27 2.71
CA GLU A 62 1.85 -8.56 3.37
C GLU A 62 2.98 -9.55 3.07
N SER A 63 3.59 -9.50 1.87
CA SER A 63 4.78 -10.34 1.58
C SER A 63 5.99 -10.02 2.47
N LEU A 64 6.06 -8.81 3.02
CA LEU A 64 7.11 -8.42 3.97
C LEU A 64 6.86 -8.95 5.38
N LYS A 65 5.64 -9.41 5.71
CA LYS A 65 5.29 -9.87 7.05
C LYS A 65 6.16 -11.05 7.50
N ASP A 66 6.33 -12.02 6.63
CA ASP A 66 7.13 -13.23 6.91
C ASP A 66 8.62 -13.00 6.63
N ALA A 67 8.95 -12.26 5.56
CA ALA A 67 10.34 -12.04 5.16
C ALA A 67 11.07 -11.05 6.08
N ARG A 68 10.41 -9.95 6.46
CA ARG A 68 10.99 -8.82 7.22
C ARG A 68 9.94 -8.16 8.13
N PRO A 69 9.61 -8.78 9.28
CA PRO A 69 8.52 -8.34 10.14
C PRO A 69 8.70 -6.91 10.69
N SER A 70 9.94 -6.46 10.90
CA SER A 70 10.23 -5.10 11.37
C SER A 70 9.83 -4.01 10.36
N LEU A 71 10.02 -4.27 9.05
CA LEU A 71 9.60 -3.35 7.99
C LEU A 71 8.07 -3.28 7.93
N TYR A 72 7.42 -4.44 7.99
CA TYR A 72 5.96 -4.54 8.01
C TYR A 72 5.36 -3.77 9.19
N GLN A 73 5.89 -3.95 10.41
CA GLN A 73 5.39 -3.25 11.60
C GLN A 73 5.51 -1.73 11.49
N VAL A 74 6.63 -1.23 10.96
CA VAL A 74 6.84 0.22 10.76
C VAL A 74 5.85 0.77 9.74
N LEU A 75 5.63 0.08 8.61
CA LEU A 75 4.65 0.49 7.61
C LEU A 75 3.24 0.53 8.19
N GLN A 76 2.84 -0.51 8.94
CA GLN A 76 1.52 -0.56 9.59
C GLN A 76 1.33 0.57 10.61
N CYS A 77 2.35 0.88 11.42
CA CYS A 77 2.25 1.96 12.40
C CYS A 77 2.19 3.35 11.74
N VAL A 78 3.06 3.61 10.76
CA VAL A 78 3.16 4.93 10.13
C VAL A 78 1.99 5.20 9.18
N HIS A 79 1.64 4.24 8.33
CA HIS A 79 0.69 4.43 7.25
C HIS A 79 -0.73 3.95 7.61
N ALA A 80 -0.90 2.72 8.10
CA ALA A 80 -2.25 2.21 8.38
C ALA A 80 -2.86 2.84 9.65
N ARG A 81 -2.08 2.93 10.73
CA ARG A 81 -2.54 3.53 12.00
C ARG A 81 -2.41 5.06 12.03
N GLY A 82 -1.63 5.65 11.14
CA GLY A 82 -1.44 7.10 11.04
C GLY A 82 -0.79 7.77 12.26
N ILE A 83 -0.14 7.03 13.16
CA ILE A 83 0.40 7.58 14.42
C ILE A 83 1.70 8.39 14.24
N GLY A 84 2.31 8.33 13.06
CA GLY A 84 3.50 9.12 12.69
C GLY A 84 4.82 8.60 13.28
N VAL A 85 5.95 9.09 12.75
CA VAL A 85 7.31 8.55 13.03
C VAL A 85 7.68 8.56 14.50
N LYS A 86 7.38 9.65 15.22
CA LYS A 86 7.74 9.80 16.64
C LYS A 86 6.94 8.86 17.56
N ALA A 87 5.65 8.68 17.28
CA ALA A 87 4.84 7.73 18.04
C ALA A 87 5.20 6.29 17.70
N THR A 88 5.50 5.98 16.44
CA THR A 88 6.02 4.67 16.02
C THR A 88 7.34 4.35 16.70
N ALA A 89 8.26 5.31 16.80
CA ALA A 89 9.53 5.14 17.52
C ALA A 89 9.30 4.75 18.98
N ARG A 90 8.34 5.41 19.66
CA ARG A 90 7.94 5.07 21.02
C ARG A 90 7.27 3.70 21.12
N ALA A 91 6.41 3.35 20.15
CA ALA A 91 5.68 2.08 20.14
C ALA A 91 6.58 0.87 19.87
N LEU A 92 7.65 1.07 19.08
CA LEU A 92 8.64 0.05 18.74
C LEU A 92 9.91 0.13 19.61
N GLU A 93 9.90 0.97 20.66
CA GLU A 93 11.03 1.17 21.58
C GLU A 93 12.37 1.44 20.86
N CYS A 94 12.34 2.21 19.78
CA CYS A 94 13.52 2.51 18.97
C CYS A 94 13.69 4.01 18.72
N SER A 95 14.84 4.42 18.17
CA SER A 95 15.09 5.81 17.84
C SER A 95 14.33 6.25 16.58
N GLU A 96 13.98 7.53 16.48
CA GLU A 96 13.36 8.09 15.27
C GLU A 96 14.22 7.87 14.02
N SER A 97 15.55 7.90 14.18
CA SER A 97 16.50 7.60 13.11
C SER A 97 16.38 6.16 12.62
N ASN A 98 16.14 5.20 13.52
CA ASN A 98 15.91 3.81 13.16
C ASN A 98 14.60 3.63 12.38
N VAL A 99 13.51 4.28 12.81
CA VAL A 99 12.24 4.24 12.07
C VAL A 99 12.40 4.80 10.65
N LYS A 100 13.13 5.91 10.49
CA LYS A 100 13.43 6.49 9.18
C LYS A 100 14.25 5.54 8.30
N ALA A 101 15.27 4.89 8.86
CA ALA A 101 16.07 3.90 8.15
C ALA A 101 15.24 2.67 7.73
N LEU A 102 14.31 2.22 8.58
CA LEU A 102 13.39 1.14 8.24
C LEU A 102 12.40 1.55 7.15
N LEU A 103 11.90 2.79 7.16
CA LEU A 103 11.06 3.30 6.06
C LEU A 103 11.84 3.38 4.73
N ASP A 104 13.09 3.84 4.76
CA ASP A 104 13.95 3.86 3.56
C ASP A 104 14.28 2.45 3.04
N ALA A 105 14.42 1.48 3.94
CA ALA A 105 14.59 0.08 3.57
C ALA A 105 13.30 -0.50 2.98
N ALA A 106 12.15 -0.20 3.59
CA ALA A 106 10.84 -0.62 3.09
C ALA A 106 10.56 -0.07 1.68
N ASP A 107 10.84 1.21 1.44
CA ASP A 107 10.70 1.83 0.11
C ASP A 107 11.51 1.08 -0.96
N ARG A 108 12.76 0.71 -0.64
CA ARG A 108 13.63 -0.02 -1.56
C ARG A 108 13.12 -1.42 -1.85
N GLU A 109 12.72 -2.17 -0.83
CA GLU A 109 12.18 -3.52 -0.99
C GLU A 109 10.88 -3.53 -1.80
N LEU A 110 9.97 -2.60 -1.50
CA LEU A 110 8.75 -2.43 -2.29
C LEU A 110 9.08 -2.04 -3.73
N GLY A 111 10.04 -1.13 -3.94
CA GLY A 111 10.53 -0.76 -5.27
C GLY A 111 11.01 -1.95 -6.09
N VAL A 112 11.80 -2.84 -5.48
CA VAL A 112 12.26 -4.09 -6.10
C VAL A 112 11.07 -5.00 -6.42
N TRP A 113 10.18 -5.24 -5.45
CA TRP A 113 9.01 -6.10 -5.63
C TRP A 113 8.11 -5.66 -6.79
N PHE A 114 7.84 -4.35 -6.90
CA PHE A 114 7.04 -3.80 -8.00
C PHE A 114 7.73 -3.97 -9.36
N THR A 115 9.05 -3.76 -9.40
CA THR A 115 9.84 -3.92 -10.62
C THR A 115 9.84 -5.38 -11.08
N GLU A 116 10.04 -6.33 -10.17
CA GLU A 116 9.99 -7.76 -10.46
C GLU A 116 8.61 -8.22 -10.91
N ARG A 117 7.55 -7.69 -10.29
CA ARG A 117 6.18 -7.99 -10.71
C ARG A 117 5.92 -7.49 -12.13
N ALA A 118 6.34 -6.27 -12.45
CA ALA A 118 6.21 -5.71 -13.80
C ALA A 118 6.96 -6.56 -14.83
N ALA A 119 8.17 -7.01 -14.50
CA ALA A 119 8.94 -7.92 -15.36
C ALA A 119 8.23 -9.26 -15.58
N ARG A 120 7.66 -9.85 -14.53
CA ARG A 120 6.85 -11.08 -14.61
C ARG A 120 5.60 -10.90 -15.49
N GLN A 121 4.91 -9.77 -15.36
CA GLN A 121 3.74 -9.46 -16.19
C GLN A 121 4.11 -9.25 -17.67
N ALA A 122 5.24 -8.59 -17.94
CA ALA A 122 5.74 -8.41 -19.31
C ALA A 122 6.08 -9.76 -19.96
N ALA A 123 6.82 -10.62 -19.25
CA ALA A 123 7.17 -11.96 -19.74
C ALA A 123 5.93 -12.82 -20.01
N ALA A 124 4.93 -12.77 -19.12
CA ALA A 124 3.66 -13.48 -19.32
C ALA A 124 2.91 -12.99 -20.57
N ARG A 125 2.91 -11.67 -20.82
CA ARG A 125 2.29 -11.09 -22.02
C ARG A 125 3.01 -11.50 -23.29
N ASP A 126 4.35 -11.54 -23.27
CA ASP A 126 5.14 -11.93 -24.43
C ASP A 126 4.99 -13.42 -24.74
N ALA A 127 4.88 -14.28 -23.72
CA ALA A 127 4.58 -15.70 -23.88
C ALA A 127 3.21 -15.93 -24.55
N LEU A 128 2.18 -15.18 -24.15
CA LEU A 128 0.86 -15.24 -24.79
C LEU A 128 0.88 -14.76 -26.24
N ARG A 129 1.69 -13.74 -26.56
CA ARG A 129 1.88 -13.26 -27.94
C ARG A 129 2.59 -14.29 -28.82
N GLY A 130 3.62 -14.96 -28.30
CA GLY A 130 4.34 -16.01 -29.03
C GLY A 130 3.52 -17.29 -29.25
N GLY A 131 2.58 -17.60 -28.33
CA GLY A 131 1.71 -18.77 -28.44
C GLY A 131 0.60 -18.67 -29.48
N PHE A 132 0.27 -17.46 -29.96
CA PHE A 132 -0.76 -17.27 -30.99
C PHE A 132 -0.21 -17.29 -32.43
N THR A 133 1.13 -17.33 -32.59
CA THR A 133 1.81 -17.25 -33.89
C THR A 133 2.35 -18.59 -34.41
N THR A 134 1.89 -19.73 -33.89
CA THR A 134 2.20 -21.10 -34.40
C THR A 134 0.91 -21.81 -34.76
#